data_AF-N6X4W0-F1
#
_entry.id   AF-N6X4W0-F1
#
_cell.length_a   1.000
_cell.length_b   1.000
_cell.length_c   1.000
_cell.angle_alpha   90.00
_cell.angle_beta   90.00
_cell.angle_gamma   90.00
#
_symmetry.space_group_name_H-M   'P 1'
#
loop_
_entity.id
_entity.type
_entity.pdbx_description
1 polymer ?
#
loop_
_entity_poly.entity_id
_entity_poly.type
_entity_poly.pdbx_seq_one_letter_code
_entity_poly.pdbx_strand_id
1 'polypeptide(L)'
;METKKAQQRFTEEFKIEAVKQVTDRGHPVAEVAVRLGVSAHSLYTWIKRYGVPAEQRAERDSQADEIRRLKAELRRVTEERDILKKAAAYFAKQSG
;
A
#
# COMPACT_ATOMS: atom_id res chain seq x y z
N MET A 1 -20.93 -4.79 21.20
CA MET A 1 -19.47 -4.87 21.05
C MET A 1 -19.17 -5.71 19.81
N GLU A 2 -18.84 -5.08 18.69
CA GLU A 2 -18.40 -5.82 17.50
C GLU A 2 -16.93 -6.20 17.67
N THR A 3 -16.66 -7.49 17.81
CA THR A 3 -15.29 -8.00 17.85
C THR A 3 -14.68 -7.89 16.46
N LYS A 4 -13.67 -7.02 16.28
CA LYS A 4 -12.82 -7.03 15.07
C LYS A 4 -12.20 -8.42 14.94
N LYS A 5 -12.71 -9.23 14.00
CA LYS A 5 -12.15 -10.55 13.69
C LYS A 5 -10.68 -10.37 13.33
N ALA A 6 -9.78 -10.99 14.08
CA ALA A 6 -8.34 -10.91 13.83
C ALA A 6 -8.08 -11.36 12.39
N GLN A 7 -7.44 -10.50 11.61
CA GLN A 7 -7.20 -10.74 10.20
C GLN A 7 -6.15 -11.85 10.08
N GLN A 8 -6.59 -13.05 9.71
CA GLN A 8 -5.69 -14.20 9.58
C GLN A 8 -4.58 -13.86 8.59
N ARG A 9 -3.33 -13.91 9.06
CA ARG A 9 -2.15 -13.60 8.24
C ARG A 9 -1.77 -14.83 7.44
N PHE A 10 -2.15 -14.85 6.18
CA PHE A 10 -1.66 -15.84 5.21
C PHE A 10 -0.26 -15.44 4.72
N THR A 11 0.60 -16.44 4.51
CA THR A 11 1.92 -16.23 3.90
C THR A 11 1.79 -15.74 2.46
N GLU A 12 2.86 -15.20 1.89
CA GLU A 12 2.83 -14.72 0.51
C GLU A 12 2.70 -15.89 -0.47
N GLU A 13 3.40 -16.99 -0.21
CA GLU A 13 3.37 -18.21 -1.01
C GLU A 13 1.95 -18.78 -1.09
N PHE A 14 1.23 -18.79 0.04
CA PHE A 14 -0.16 -19.23 0.08
C PHE A 14 -1.06 -18.36 -0.82
N LYS A 15 -0.90 -17.03 -0.75
CA LYS A 15 -1.71 -16.10 -1.55
C LYS A 15 -1.40 -16.25 -3.04
N ILE A 16 -0.12 -16.43 -3.40
CA ILE A 16 0.29 -16.64 -4.79
C ILE A 16 -0.31 -17.94 -5.32
N GLU A 17 -0.22 -19.03 -4.57
CA GLU A 17 -0.79 -20.32 -5.01
C GLU A 17 -2.32 -20.27 -5.13
N ALA A 18 -3.00 -19.58 -4.20
CA ALA A 18 -4.44 -19.34 -4.29
C ALA A 18 -4.81 -18.55 -5.56
N VAL A 19 -4.00 -17.56 -5.94
CA VAL A 19 -4.22 -16.78 -7.17
C VAL A 19 -3.99 -17.63 -8.41
N LYS A 20 -2.94 -18.46 -8.46
CA LYS A 20 -2.66 -19.38 -9.58
C LYS A 20 -3.80 -20.36 -9.84
N GLN A 21 -4.52 -20.80 -8.80
CA GLN A 21 -5.72 -21.63 -8.99
C GLN A 21 -6.80 -20.92 -9.83
N VAL A 22 -6.90 -19.59 -9.73
CA VAL A 22 -7.86 -18.80 -10.50
C VAL A 22 -7.30 -18.39 -11.86
N THR A 23 -6.07 -17.87 -11.89
CA THR A 23 -5.49 -17.27 -13.12
C THR A 23 -4.97 -18.33 -14.09
N ASP A 24 -4.31 -19.37 -13.58
CA ASP A 24 -3.58 -20.33 -14.42
C ASP A 24 -4.43 -21.58 -14.64
N ARG A 25 -5.18 -22.01 -13.62
CA ARG A 25 -6.04 -23.21 -13.66
C ARG A 25 -7.51 -22.91 -13.96
N GLY A 26 -7.90 -21.64 -14.00
CA GLY A 26 -9.24 -21.21 -14.41
C GLY A 26 -10.37 -21.53 -13.42
N HIS A 27 -10.07 -21.86 -12.16
CA HIS A 27 -11.11 -22.15 -11.17
C HIS A 27 -11.89 -20.88 -10.80
N PRO A 28 -13.23 -20.97 -10.60
CA PRO A 28 -14.02 -19.85 -10.11
C PRO A 28 -13.54 -19.34 -8.74
N VAL A 29 -13.48 -18.02 -8.58
CA VAL A 29 -13.08 -17.37 -7.31
C VAL A 29 -13.90 -17.87 -6.13
N ALA A 30 -15.21 -18.06 -6.30
CA ALA A 30 -16.09 -18.56 -5.24
C ALA A 30 -15.72 -19.97 -4.79
N GLU A 31 -15.40 -20.88 -5.72
CA GLU A 31 -15.00 -22.25 -5.41
C GLU A 31 -13.66 -22.28 -4.67
N VAL A 32 -12.66 -21.55 -5.17
CA VAL A 32 -11.34 -21.45 -4.53
C VAL A 32 -11.43 -20.84 -3.14
N ALA A 33 -12.24 -19.79 -2.97
CA ALA A 33 -12.46 -19.15 -1.68
C ALA A 33 -13.05 -20.11 -0.64
N VAL A 34 -14.09 -20.87 -1.02
CA VAL A 34 -14.71 -21.90 -0.16
C VAL A 34 -13.70 -22.99 0.18
N ARG A 35 -13.00 -23.54 -0.82
CA ARG A 35 -12.02 -24.61 -0.63
C ARG A 35 -10.87 -24.22 0.29
N LEU A 36 -10.40 -22.97 0.20
CA LEU A 36 -9.30 -22.47 1.01
C LEU A 36 -9.74 -21.84 2.35
N GLY A 37 -11.05 -21.76 2.61
CA GLY A 37 -11.58 -21.14 3.83
C GLY A 37 -11.33 -19.64 3.93
N VAL A 38 -11.22 -18.94 2.79
CA VAL A 38 -10.95 -17.50 2.72
C VAL A 38 -12.16 -16.75 2.16
N SER A 39 -12.25 -15.44 2.42
CA SER A 39 -13.31 -14.65 1.79
C SER A 39 -13.01 -14.42 0.31
N ALA A 40 -14.05 -14.45 -0.53
CA ALA A 40 -13.91 -14.10 -1.96
C ALA A 40 -13.31 -12.69 -2.14
N HIS A 41 -13.66 -11.74 -1.27
CA HIS A 41 -13.08 -10.40 -1.27
C HIS A 41 -11.56 -10.40 -1.05
N SER A 42 -11.06 -11.21 -0.11
CA SER A 42 -9.62 -11.40 0.09
C SER A 42 -8.96 -11.98 -1.15
N LEU A 43 -9.60 -12.98 -1.77
CA LEU A 43 -9.07 -13.61 -2.98
C LEU A 43 -9.01 -12.64 -4.16
N TYR A 44 -10.04 -11.81 -4.39
CA TYR A 44 -9.99 -10.73 -5.39
C TYR A 44 -8.87 -9.72 -5.11
N THR A 45 -8.67 -9.36 -3.83
CA THR A 45 -7.57 -8.47 -3.42
C THR A 45 -6.21 -9.11 -3.73
N TRP A 46 -6.06 -10.41 -3.51
CA TRP A 46 -4.86 -11.15 -3.85
C TRP A 46 -4.66 -11.27 -5.34
N ILE A 47 -5.71 -11.53 -6.14
CA ILE A 47 -5.64 -11.57 -7.60
C ILE A 47 -5.14 -10.21 -8.13
N LYS A 48 -5.70 -9.10 -7.64
CA LYS A 48 -5.24 -7.76 -8.04
C LYS A 48 -3.77 -7.51 -7.68
N ARG A 49 -3.29 -8.05 -6.55
CA ARG A 49 -1.91 -7.87 -6.11
C ARG A 49 -0.94 -8.80 -6.82
N TYR A 50 -1.23 -10.10 -6.86
CA TYR A 50 -0.33 -11.20 -7.22
C TYR A 50 -0.61 -11.78 -8.62
N GLY A 51 -1.68 -11.38 -9.29
CA GLY A 51 -1.98 -11.77 -10.68
C GLY A 51 -1.13 -11.07 -11.73
N VAL A 52 -0.21 -10.18 -11.33
CA VAL A 52 0.81 -9.57 -12.20
C VAL A 52 2.19 -10.13 -11.89
N PRO A 53 3.15 -10.11 -12.83
CA PRO A 53 4.51 -10.61 -12.63
C PRO A 53 5.20 -10.02 -11.40
N ALA A 54 6.07 -10.81 -10.76
CA ALA A 54 6.75 -10.40 -9.52
C ALA A 54 7.57 -9.11 -9.69
N GLU A 55 8.23 -8.95 -10.83
CA GLU A 55 9.01 -7.75 -11.16
C GLU A 55 8.13 -6.49 -11.17
N GLN A 56 6.96 -6.54 -11.81
CA GLN A 56 6.02 -5.41 -11.83
C GLN A 56 5.48 -5.07 -10.44
N ARG A 57 5.30 -6.08 -9.57
CA ARG A 57 4.90 -5.84 -8.17
C ARG A 57 6.02 -5.15 -7.40
N ALA A 58 7.24 -5.63 -7.55
CA ALA A 58 8.41 -5.07 -6.88
C ALA A 58 8.64 -3.62 -7.32
N GLU A 59 8.51 -3.33 -8.61
CA GLU A 59 8.60 -1.96 -9.14
C GLU A 59 7.49 -1.05 -8.58
N ARG A 60 6.24 -1.50 -8.54
CA ARG A 60 5.15 -0.71 -7.96
C ARG A 60 5.38 -0.44 -6.47
N ASP A 61 5.82 -1.44 -5.73
CA ASP A 61 6.05 -1.32 -4.29
C ASP A 61 7.25 -0.37 -4.02
N SER A 62 8.33 -0.42 -4.83
CA SER A 62 9.46 0.51 -4.73
C SER A 62 9.09 1.95 -5.11
N GLN A 63 8.29 2.15 -6.16
CA GLN A 63 7.75 3.46 -6.53
C GLN A 63 6.90 4.05 -5.42
N ALA A 64 6.08 3.23 -4.76
CA ALA A 64 5.25 3.67 -3.63
C ALA A 64 6.10 4.09 -2.42
N ASP A 65 7.21 3.40 -2.16
CA ASP A 65 8.17 3.76 -1.11
C ASP A 65 8.86 5.09 -1.42
N GLU A 66 9.32 5.28 -2.65
CA GLU A 66 9.96 6.53 -3.08
C GLU A 66 8.98 7.71 -3.03
N ILE A 67 7.73 7.53 -3.47
CA ILE A 67 6.69 8.56 -3.32
C ILE A 67 6.47 8.94 -1.85
N ARG A 68 6.48 7.96 -0.93
CA ARG A 68 6.33 8.23 0.50
C ARG A 68 7.52 9.01 1.04
N ARG A 69 8.74 8.67 0.64
CA ARG A 69 9.97 9.39 0.99
C ARG A 69 9.94 10.82 0.46
N LEU A 70 9.66 11.01 -0.83
CA LEU A 70 9.60 12.33 -1.46
C LEU A 70 8.53 13.22 -0.83
N LYS A 71 7.36 12.67 -0.48
CA LYS A 71 6.33 13.40 0.25
C LYS A 71 6.79 13.83 1.64
N ALA A 72 7.60 13.04 2.33
CA ALA A 72 8.16 13.39 3.63
C ALA A 72 9.22 14.50 3.51
N GLU A 73 10.13 14.37 2.54
CA GLU A 73 11.12 15.39 2.21
C GLU A 73 10.44 16.72 1.86
N LEU A 74 9.43 16.67 0.98
CA LEU A 74 8.68 17.85 0.57
C LEU A 74 8.02 18.56 1.75
N ARG A 75 7.43 17.81 2.69
CA ARG A 75 6.88 18.41 3.92
C ARG A 75 7.96 19.09 4.74
N ARG A 76 9.08 18.42 4.99
CA ARG A 76 10.21 18.96 5.76
C ARG A 76 10.72 20.28 5.17
N VAL A 77 11.05 20.29 3.88
CA VAL A 77 11.59 21.50 3.22
C VAL A 77 10.56 22.62 3.11
N THR A 78 9.26 22.29 2.99
CA THR A 78 8.18 23.27 3.01
C THR A 78 8.08 23.95 4.37
N GLU A 79 8.13 23.17 5.46
CA GLU A 79 8.12 23.69 6.83
C GLU A 79 9.34 24.57 7.12
N GLU A 80 10.55 24.13 6.74
CA GLU A 80 11.78 24.91 6.87
C GLU A 80 11.69 26.26 6.16
N ARG A 81 11.24 26.25 4.89
CA ARG A 81 11.02 27.46 4.10
C ARG A 81 10.02 28.39 4.79
N ASP A 82 8.94 27.85 5.32
CA ASP A 82 7.87 28.66 5.93
C ASP A 82 8.32 29.27 7.27
N ILE A 83 9.16 28.57 8.04
CA ILE A 83 9.82 29.11 9.24
C ILE A 83 10.72 30.28 8.85
N LEU A 84 11.58 30.12 7.83
CA LEU A 84 12.48 31.19 7.38
C LEU A 84 11.71 32.42 6.89
N LYS A 85 10.63 32.22 6.13
CA LYS A 85 9.75 33.32 5.69
C LYS A 85 9.13 34.07 6.86
N LYS A 86 8.63 33.35 7.88
CA LYS A 86 8.07 33.96 9.09
C LYS A 86 9.14 34.75 9.85
N ALA A 87 10.35 34.22 9.98
CA ALA A 87 11.46 34.92 10.63
C ALA A 87 11.83 36.20 9.87
N ALA A 88 11.99 36.14 8.55
CA ALA A 88 12.29 37.30 7.72
C ALA A 88 11.22 38.40 7.85
N ALA A 89 9.94 38.02 7.82
CA ALA A 89 8.84 38.96 8.02
C ALA A 89 8.84 39.60 9.43
N TYR A 90 9.17 38.82 10.46
CA TYR A 90 9.31 39.34 11.83
C TYR A 90 10.42 40.37 11.94
N PHE A 91 11.61 40.08 11.40
CA PHE A 91 12.75 41.01 11.44
C PHE A 91 12.51 42.27 10.62
N ALA A 92 11.90 42.17 9.44
CA ALA A 92 11.55 43.33 8.63
C ALA A 92 10.59 44.30 9.36
N LYS A 93 9.71 43.77 10.21
CA LYS A 93 8.81 44.58 11.05
C LYS A 93 9.49 45.24 12.25
N GLN A 94 10.57 44.65 12.78
CA GLN A 94 11.30 45.18 13.94
C GLN A 94 12.30 46.29 13.56
N SER A 95 12.75 46.31 12.31
CA SER A 95 13.79 47.22 11.82
C SER A 95 13.27 48.49 11.12
N GLY A 96 11.96 48.70 11.07
CA GLY A 96 11.30 49.89 10.50
C GLY A 96 10.48 50.60 11.56
#